data_AF-A0A7K0HRV5-F1
#
_entry.id   AF-A0A7K0HRV5-F1
#
_cell.length_a   1.000
_cell.length_b   1.000
_cell.length_c   1.000
_cell.angle_alpha   90.00
_cell.angle_beta   90.00
_cell.angle_gamma   90.00
#
_symmetry.space_group_name_H-M   'P 1'
#
loop_
_entity.id
_entity.type
_entity.pdbx_description
1 polymer ?
#
loop_
_entity_poly.entity_id
_entity_poly.type
_entity_poly.pdbx_seq_one_letter_code
_entity_poly.pdbx_strand_id
1 'polypeptide(L)' 'MLTNQSIGYMDAPIPKGLDLKEEINRMRREKNAVILAHYYQTGDIQDIADFVGDSLALAQQAA' A
#
# COMPACT_ATOMS: atom_id res chain seq x y z
N MET A 1 8.46 -16.18 -17.51
CA MET A 1 8.47 -14.71 -17.45
C MET A 1 9.14 -14.33 -16.15
N LEU A 2 10.33 -13.72 -16.23
CA LEU A 2 11.13 -13.39 -15.05
C LEU A 2 10.55 -12.11 -14.44
N THR A 3 9.80 -12.24 -13.33
CA THR A 3 9.36 -11.09 -12.54
C THR A 3 10.59 -10.50 -11.88
N ASN A 4 11.09 -9.39 -12.43
CA ASN A 4 12.27 -8.73 -11.92
C ASN A 4 11.92 -8.07 -10.57
N GLN A 5 12.20 -8.77 -9.46
CA GLN A 5 11.92 -8.30 -8.08
C GLN A 5 12.75 -7.05 -7.69
N SER A 6 13.64 -6.56 -8.56
CA SER A 6 14.60 -5.51 -8.23
C SER A 6 14.04 -4.08 -8.19
N ILE A 7 12.77 -3.86 -8.57
CA ILE A 7 12.18 -2.51 -8.71
C ILE A 7 11.12 -2.17 -7.65
N GLY A 8 10.92 -3.02 -6.64
CA GLY A 8 9.95 -2.77 -5.56
C GLY A 8 8.48 -2.90 -5.97
N TYR A 9 8.20 -3.27 -7.22
CA TYR A 9 6.87 -3.65 -7.70
C TYR A 9 6.97 -4.86 -8.64
N MET A 10 5.87 -5.59 -8.78
CA MET A 10 5.76 -6.72 -9.70
C MET A 10 4.83 -6.34 -10.85
N ASP A 11 5.35 -6.37 -12.08
CA ASP A 11 4.53 -6.29 -13.28
C ASP A 11 4.01 -7.70 -13.62
N ALA A 12 2.92 -8.08 -12.95
CA ALA A 12 2.28 -9.38 -13.09
C ALA A 12 0.77 -9.22 -13.25
N PRO A 13 0.11 -10.08 -14.04
CA PRO A 13 -1.34 -10.02 -14.19
C PRO A 13 -2.02 -10.33 -12.86
N ILE A 14 -2.99 -9.50 -12.50
CA ILE A 14 -3.81 -9.70 -11.31
C ILE A 14 -4.78 -10.86 -11.58
N PRO A 15 -4.82 -11.90 -10.73
CA PRO A 15 -5.75 -13.02 -10.88
C PRO A 15 -7.21 -12.54 -10.92
N LYS A 16 -8.01 -13.16 -11.79
CA LYS A 16 -9.42 -12.80 -11.95
C LYS A 16 -10.21 -13.16 -10.68
N GLY A 17 -10.96 -12.19 -10.14
CA GLY A 17 -11.76 -12.36 -8.93
C GLY A 17 -11.01 -12.08 -7.62
N LEU A 18 -9.77 -11.61 -7.69
CA LEU A 18 -9.02 -11.19 -6.51
C LEU A 18 -9.51 -9.81 -6.03
N ASP A 19 -9.89 -9.73 -4.77
CA ASP A 19 -10.10 -8.44 -4.09
C ASP A 19 -8.77 -7.93 -3.54
N LEU A 20 -8.22 -6.91 -4.19
CA LEU A 20 -6.95 -6.31 -3.80
C LEU A 20 -7.02 -5.63 -2.43
N LYS A 21 -8.14 -5.01 -2.08
CA LYS A 21 -8.27 -4.30 -0.79
C LYS A 21 -8.23 -5.30 0.37
N GLU A 22 -8.96 -6.40 0.25
CA GLU A 22 -8.95 -7.49 1.24
C GLU A 22 -7.56 -8.13 1.36
N GLU A 23 -6.90 -8.40 0.23
CA GLU A 23 -5.59 -9.06 0.24
C GLU A 23 -4.49 -8.16 0.83
N ILE A 24 -4.52 -6.86 0.52
CA ILE A 24 -3.64 -5.87 1.15
C ILE A 24 -3.90 -5.81 2.66
N ASN A 25 -5.17 -5.80 3.09
CA ASN A 25 -5.54 -5.80 4.50
C ASN A 25 -5.10 -7.09 5.24
N ARG A 26 -5.19 -8.25 4.59
CA ARG A 26 -4.66 -9.52 5.12
C ARG A 26 -3.15 -9.43 5.33
N MET A 27 -2.41 -9.02 4.31
CA MET A 27 -0.94 -8.89 4.39
C MET A 27 -0.50 -7.84 5.41
N ARG A 28 -1.21 -6.72 5.52
CA ARG A 28 -0.94 -5.68 6.52
C ARG A 28 -1.01 -6.25 7.94
N ARG A 29 -2.06 -7.03 8.24
CA ARG A 29 -2.23 -7.70 9.54
C ARG A 29 -1.13 -8.73 9.80
N GLU A 30 -0.83 -9.57 8.82
CA GLU A 30 0.22 -10.61 8.95
C GLU A 30 1.62 -10.02 9.17
N LYS A 31 1.90 -8.88 8.55
CA LYS A 31 3.18 -8.18 8.67
C LYS A 31 3.22 -7.19 9.82
N ASN A 32 2.12 -7.02 10.55
CA ASN A 32 1.93 -5.96 11.54
C ASN A 32 2.38 -4.58 11.00
N ALA A 33 1.97 -4.28 9.77
CA ALA A 33 2.35 -3.07 9.05
C ALA A 33 1.30 -1.96 9.21
N VAL A 34 1.74 -0.72 9.05
CA VAL A 34 0.87 0.47 9.01
C VAL A 34 1.06 1.13 7.64
N ILE A 35 -0.03 1.61 7.03
CA ILE A 35 0.01 2.27 5.72
C ILE A 35 -0.15 3.78 5.92
N LEU A 36 0.89 4.53 5.55
CA LEU A 36 0.89 5.99 5.56
C LEU A 36 0.82 6.49 4.11
N ALA A 37 -0.12 7.37 3.79
CA ALA A 37 -0.30 7.91 2.44
C ALA A 37 -0.14 9.43 2.39
N HIS A 38 0.49 9.93 1.32
CA HIS A 38 0.56 11.36 1.05
C HIS A 38 -0.70 11.83 0.32
N TYR A 39 -1.09 13.11 0.49
CA TYR A 39 -2.24 13.71 -0.21
C TYR A 39 -2.24 13.60 -1.74
N TYR A 40 -1.08 13.32 -2.35
CA TYR A 40 -0.94 13.18 -3.80
C TYR A 40 -1.27 11.78 -4.33
N GLN A 41 -1.54 10.82 -3.44
CA GLN A 41 -1.96 9.48 -3.85
C GLN A 41 -3.40 9.48 -4.36
N THR A 42 -3.74 8.49 -5.18
CA THR A 42 -5.12 8.31 -5.65
C THR A 42 -6.07 7.97 -4.51
N GLY A 43 -7.36 8.26 -4.68
CA GLY A 43 -8.39 7.98 -3.66
C GLY A 43 -8.37 6.53 -3.18
N ASP A 44 -8.19 5.57 -4.10
CA ASP A 44 -8.12 4.14 -3.76
C ASP A 44 -6.99 3.79 -2.78
N ILE A 45 -5.86 4.51 -2.85
CA ILE A 45 -4.72 4.33 -1.94
C ILE A 45 -4.99 5.04 -0.61
N GLN A 46 -5.61 6.22 -0.64
CA GLN A 46 -5.98 6.94 0.58
C GLN A 46 -7.03 6.16 1.39
N ASP A 47 -7.98 5.50 0.72
CA ASP A 47 -9.03 4.67 1.35
C ASP A 47 -8.47 3.50 2.18
N ILE A 48 -7.32 2.95 1.79
CA ILE A 48 -6.68 1.82 2.48
C ILE A 48 -5.60 2.26 3.48
N ALA A 49 -5.29 3.55 3.52
CA ALA A 49 -4.27 4.07 4.43
C ALA A 49 -4.81 4.21 5.86
N ASP A 50 -3.94 3.96 6.83
CA ASP A 50 -4.24 4.19 8.25
C ASP A 50 -4.15 5.68 8.62
N PHE A 51 -3.33 6.42 7.88
CA PHE A 51 -3.18 7.85 8.03
C PHE A 51 -2.83 8.51 6.70
N VAL A 52 -3.42 9.68 6.44
CA VAL A 52 -3.18 10.49 5.25
C VAL A 52 -2.71 11.87 5.69
N GLY A 53 -1.59 12.34 5.14
CA GLY A 53 -0.98 13.60 5.54
C GLY A 53 -0.03 14.20 4.52
N ASP A 54 0.49 15.39 4.84
CA ASP A 54 1.64 15.98 4.15
C ASP A 54 2.96 15.42 4.73
N SER A 55 4.10 15.84 4.19
CA SER A 55 5.42 15.37 4.63
C SER A 55 5.66 15.53 6.14
N LEU A 56 5.19 16.62 6.76
CA LEU A 56 5.40 16.85 8.18
C LEU A 56 4.51 15.93 9.03
N ALA A 57 3.23 15.83 8.68
CA ALA A 57 2.28 14.97 9.35
C ALA A 57 2.72 13.49 9.28
N LEU A 58 3.20 13.04 8.11
CA LEU A 58 3.72 11.69 7.94
C LEU A 58 4.98 11.44 8.77
N ALA A 59 5.90 12.40 8.84
CA ALA A 59 7.11 12.28 9.64
C ALA A 59 6.80 12.19 11.14
N GLN A 60 5.81 12.94 11.62
CA GLN A 60 5.34 12.88 13.01
C GLN A 60 4.67 11.54 13.32
N GLN A 61 3.89 10.99 12.39
CA GLN A 61 3.22 9.69 12.56
C GLN A 61 4.21 8.50 12.52
N ALA A 62 5.35 8.68 11.88
CA ALA A 62 6.39 7.66 11.75
C ALA A 62 7.45 7.68 12.87
N ALA A 63 7.46 8.72 13.71
CA ALA A 63 8.38 8.89 14.83
C ALA A 63 7.92 8.11 16.07
#